data_AF-A0A373WMZ1-F1
#
_entry.id   AF-A0A373WMZ1-F1
#
_cell.length_a   1.000
_cell.length_b   1.000
_cell.length_c   1.000
_cell.angle_alpha   90.00
_cell.angle_beta   90.00
_cell.angle_gamma   90.00
#
_symmetry.space_group_name_H-M   'P 1'
#
loop_
_entity.id
_entity.type
_entity.pdbx_description
1 polymer ?
#
loop_
_entity_poly.entity_id
_entity_poly.type
_entity_poly.pdbx_seq_one_letter_code
_entity_poly.pdbx_strand_id
1 'polypeptide(L)'
;MNYFKSAEQLLGSIPALNAAIENINGRASHIAQASSKPKYSNVKSIEQYLECGLEEIELKRCLQRTKNLISDIERVLSQLDDEEQEILRLWYVDKKPKEQILAAMHIESLSTLYSLRNKAVADFALRYYGAPTLMSI
;
A
#
# COMPACT_ATOMS: atom_id res chain seq x y z
N MET A 1 -16.85 -12.90 -0.24
CA MET A 1 -15.85 -11.84 0.08
C MET A 1 -16.33 -10.56 -0.58
N ASN A 2 -16.29 -9.41 0.09
CA ASN A 2 -16.73 -8.15 -0.50
C ASN A 2 -15.52 -7.48 -1.18
N TYR A 3 -15.37 -7.69 -2.49
CA TYR A 3 -14.20 -7.23 -3.24
C TYR A 3 -14.17 -5.71 -3.41
N PHE A 4 -15.33 -5.06 -3.47
CA PHE A 4 -15.42 -3.60 -3.47
C PHE A 4 -14.77 -3.00 -2.22
N LYS A 5 -15.17 -3.46 -1.04
CA LYS A 5 -14.61 -2.99 0.23
C LYS A 5 -13.13 -3.35 0.38
N SER A 6 -12.72 -4.51 -0.13
CA SER A 6 -11.31 -4.89 -0.17
C SER A 6 -10.49 -3.96 -1.06
N ALA A 7 -11.01 -3.55 -2.21
CA ALA A 7 -10.38 -2.55 -3.08
C ALA A 7 -10.24 -1.18 -2.40
N GLU A 8 -11.30 -0.69 -1.74
CA GLU A 8 -11.22 0.56 -0.97
C GLU A 8 -10.13 0.52 0.10
N GLN A 9 -10.05 -0.60 0.83
CA GLN A 9 -9.03 -0.80 1.86
C GLN A 9 -7.62 -0.83 1.25
N LEU A 10 -7.46 -1.51 0.12
CA LEU A 10 -6.19 -1.62 -0.60
C LEU A 10 -5.70 -0.24 -1.05
N LEU A 11 -6.54 0.51 -1.75
CA LEU A 11 -6.24 1.88 -2.21
C LEU A 11 -5.94 2.81 -1.03
N GLY A 12 -6.79 2.81 -0.01
CA GLY A 12 -6.61 3.66 1.18
C GLY A 12 -5.40 3.30 2.05
N SER A 13 -4.79 2.13 1.82
CA SER A 13 -3.58 1.69 2.53
C SER A 13 -2.29 2.22 1.92
N ILE A 14 -2.29 2.71 0.67
CA ILE A 14 -1.07 3.19 -0.02
C ILE A 14 -0.26 4.16 0.85
N PRO A 15 -0.84 5.22 1.45
CA PRO A 15 -0.06 6.16 2.27
C PRO A 15 0.60 5.49 3.48
N ALA A 16 -0.11 4.56 4.13
CA ALA A 16 0.41 3.83 5.28
C ALA A 16 1.50 2.82 4.88
N LEU A 17 1.37 2.18 3.71
CA LEU A 17 2.38 1.28 3.17
C LEU A 17 3.67 2.04 2.80
N ASN A 18 3.54 3.25 2.22
CA ASN A 18 4.69 4.12 1.97
C ASN A 18 5.39 4.54 3.27
N ALA A 19 4.64 4.96 4.30
CA ALA A 19 5.21 5.23 5.62
C ALA A 19 5.84 3.98 6.26
N ALA A 20 5.26 2.80 6.04
CA ALA A 20 5.82 1.55 6.53
C ALA A 20 7.19 1.22 5.89
N ILE A 21 7.42 1.57 4.62
CA ILE A 21 8.72 1.44 3.97
C ILE A 21 9.78 2.26 4.71
N GLU A 22 9.48 3.51 5.06
CA GLU A 22 10.39 4.38 5.81
C GLU A 22 10.72 3.79 7.18
N ASN A 23 9.69 3.31 7.90
CA ASN A 23 9.85 2.67 9.21
C ASN A 23 10.70 1.39 9.14
N ILE A 24 10.50 0.55 8.12
CA ILE A 24 11.29 -0.67 7.91
C ILE A 24 12.75 -0.31 7.65
N ASN A 25 13.03 0.71 6.82
CA ASN A 25 14.39 1.17 6.56
C ASN A 25 15.07 1.74 7.82
N GLY A 26 14.32 2.47 8.64
CA GLY A 26 14.81 2.97 9.93
C GLY A 26 15.21 1.84 10.88
N ARG A 27 14.35 0.81 11.01
CA ARG A 27 14.65 -0.40 11.80
C ARG A 27 15.86 -1.16 11.26
N ALA A 28 15.96 -1.35 9.94
CA ALA A 28 17.10 -1.99 9.31
C ALA A 28 18.41 -1.24 9.60
N SER A 29 18.38 0.09 9.59
CA SER A 29 19.54 0.93 9.92
C SER A 29 19.97 0.75 11.38
N HIS A 30 19.02 0.62 12.31
CA HIS A 30 19.32 0.37 13.73
C HIS A 30 19.91 -1.03 13.96
N ILE A 31 19.38 -2.06 13.29
CA ILE A 31 19.94 -3.42 13.37
C ILE A 31 21.35 -3.47 12.81
N ALA A 32 21.61 -2.79 11.68
CA ALA A 32 22.95 -2.72 11.11
C ALA A 32 23.97 -2.11 12.09
N GLN A 33 23.57 -1.09 12.87
CA GLN A 33 24.42 -0.50 13.92
C GLN A 33 24.63 -1.45 15.12
N ALA A 34 23.61 -2.26 15.47
CA ALA A 34 23.69 -3.24 16.54
C ALA A 34 24.47 -4.52 16.14
N SER A 35 24.53 -4.82 14.84
CA SER A 35 25.16 -6.02 14.28
C SER A 35 26.70 -5.95 14.29
N SER A 36 27.30 -6.07 15.47
CA SER A 36 28.76 -6.20 15.60
C SER A 36 29.20 -7.65 15.36
N LYS A 37 30.36 -7.86 14.71
CA LYS A 37 30.94 -9.21 14.55
C LYS A 37 31.07 -9.88 15.92
N PRO A 38 30.64 -11.14 16.06
CA PRO A 38 30.61 -11.76 17.37
C PRO A 38 32.02 -12.03 17.87
N LYS A 39 32.20 -11.92 19.20
CA LYS A 39 33.35 -12.53 19.87
C LYS A 39 33.07 -14.01 19.98
N TYR A 40 33.69 -14.82 19.12
CA TYR A 40 33.45 -16.28 19.04
C TYR A 40 33.74 -17.05 20.33
N SER A 41 34.40 -16.44 21.30
CA SER A 41 34.59 -16.99 22.66
C SER A 41 33.38 -16.80 23.60
N ASN A 42 32.35 -16.04 23.19
CA ASN A 42 31.19 -15.72 24.02
C ASN A 42 29.88 -16.10 23.30
N VAL A 43 29.20 -17.11 23.82
CA VAL A 43 27.93 -17.63 23.26
C VAL A 43 26.88 -16.53 23.11
N LYS A 44 26.71 -15.64 24.11
CA LYS A 44 25.72 -14.55 24.05
C LYS A 44 25.99 -13.58 22.90
N SER A 45 27.27 -13.35 22.58
CA SER A 45 27.66 -12.50 21.46
C SER A 45 27.33 -13.15 20.10
N ILE A 46 27.43 -14.47 20.01
CA ILE A 46 27.06 -15.24 18.82
C ILE A 46 25.54 -15.25 18.65
N GLU A 47 24.80 -15.50 19.74
CA GLU A 47 23.33 -15.48 19.76
C GLU A 47 22.79 -14.14 19.27
N GLN A 48 23.26 -13.03 19.85
CA GLN A 48 22.84 -11.68 19.44
C GLN A 48 23.15 -11.41 17.96
N TYR A 49 24.32 -11.83 17.46
CA TYR A 49 24.67 -11.66 16.06
C TYR A 49 23.73 -12.45 15.12
N LEU A 50 23.39 -13.68 15.49
CA LEU A 50 22.45 -14.52 14.74
C LEU A 50 21.04 -13.94 14.76
N GLU A 51 20.57 -13.45 15.92
CA GLU A 51 19.27 -12.78 16.05
C GLU A 51 19.18 -11.55 15.15
N CYS A 52 20.19 -10.66 15.17
CA CYS A 52 20.25 -9.51 14.27
C CYS A 52 20.23 -9.93 12.79
N GLY A 53 20.97 -10.99 12.42
CA GLY A 53 21.00 -11.49 11.06
C GLY A 53 19.64 -12.05 10.59
N LEU A 54 18.92 -12.75 11.47
CA LEU A 54 17.57 -13.23 11.19
C LEU A 54 16.59 -12.07 11.02
N GLU A 55 16.62 -11.10 11.92
CA GLU A 55 15.74 -9.92 11.83
C GLU A 55 16.02 -9.12 10.54
N GLU A 56 17.28 -8.96 10.13
CA GLU A 56 17.63 -8.28 8.88
C GLU A 56 17.03 -8.98 7.65
N ILE A 57 17.08 -10.32 7.61
CA ILE A 57 16.48 -11.12 6.52
C ILE A 57 14.96 -10.92 6.48
N GLU A 58 14.30 -10.93 7.65
CA GLU A 58 12.86 -10.72 7.75
C GLU A 58 12.45 -9.32 7.30
N LEU A 59 13.19 -8.29 7.71
CA LEU A 59 12.95 -6.92 7.26
C LEU A 59 13.13 -6.76 5.75
N LYS A 60 14.16 -7.36 5.16
CA LYS A 60 14.37 -7.35 3.69
C LYS A 60 13.19 -7.99 2.96
N ARG A 61 12.70 -9.14 3.45
CA ARG A 61 11.53 -9.80 2.87
C ARG A 61 10.26 -8.95 3.02
N CYS A 62 10.05 -8.36 4.20
CA CYS A 62 8.92 -7.49 4.47
C CYS A 62 8.94 -6.27 3.55
N LEU A 63 10.08 -5.59 3.44
CA LEU A 63 10.29 -4.45 2.55
C LEU A 63 9.94 -4.79 1.10
N GLN A 64 10.43 -5.93 0.62
CA GLN A 64 10.16 -6.37 -0.75
C GLN A 64 8.67 -6.65 -0.98
N ARG A 65 8.01 -7.32 -0.03
CA ARG A 65 6.56 -7.59 -0.12
C ARG A 65 5.75 -6.29 -0.15
N THR A 66 6.08 -5.33 0.71
CA THR A 66 5.41 -4.03 0.75
C THR A 66 5.59 -3.26 -0.57
N LYS A 67 6.81 -3.21 -1.10
CA LYS A 67 7.10 -2.56 -2.39
C LYS A 67 6.37 -3.23 -3.56
N ASN A 68 6.34 -4.56 -3.59
CA ASN A 68 5.63 -5.31 -4.60
C ASN A 68 4.13 -5.01 -4.54
N LEU A 69 3.53 -5.02 -3.35
CA LEU A 69 2.11 -4.72 -3.18
C LEU A 69 1.77 -3.31 -3.68
N ILE A 70 2.55 -2.29 -3.31
CA ILE A 70 2.35 -0.92 -3.84
C ILE A 70 2.47 -0.92 -5.37
N SER A 71 3.48 -1.59 -5.92
CA SER A 71 3.69 -1.66 -7.37
C SER A 71 2.53 -2.35 -8.10
N ASP A 72 1.96 -3.41 -7.52
CA ASP A 72 0.79 -4.09 -8.07
C ASP A 72 -0.44 -3.19 -8.06
N ILE A 73 -0.65 -2.41 -6.99
CA ILE A 73 -1.74 -1.44 -6.90
C ILE A 73 -1.58 -0.35 -7.96
N GLU A 74 -0.39 0.27 -8.04
CA GLU A 74 -0.10 1.34 -8.99
C GLU A 74 -0.20 0.86 -10.45
N ARG A 75 0.23 -0.37 -10.73
CA ARG A 75 0.09 -1.00 -12.06
C ARG A 75 -1.37 -1.20 -12.45
N VAL A 76 -2.26 -1.50 -11.51
CA VAL A 76 -3.70 -1.63 -11.82
C VAL A 76 -4.36 -0.26 -11.94
N LEU A 77 -4.00 0.69 -11.09
CA LEU A 77 -4.46 2.08 -11.22
C LEU A 77 -4.13 2.64 -12.60
N SER A 78 -2.92 2.43 -13.12
CA SER A 78 -2.52 2.95 -14.43
C SER A 78 -3.24 2.34 -15.64
N GLN A 79 -4.08 1.31 -15.43
CA GLN A 79 -4.91 0.71 -16.48
C GLN A 79 -6.33 1.28 -16.55
N LEU A 80 -6.73 2.06 -15.55
CA LEU A 80 -8.02 2.76 -15.52
C LEU A 80 -7.97 3.99 -16.45
N ASP A 81 -9.12 4.55 -16.78
CA ASP A 81 -9.14 5.83 -17.49
C ASP A 81 -8.67 7.00 -16.59
N ASP A 82 -8.32 8.12 -17.20
CA ASP A 82 -7.72 9.26 -16.47
C ASP A 82 -8.66 9.81 -15.38
N GLU A 83 -9.98 9.81 -15.61
CA GLU A 83 -10.97 10.30 -14.66
C GLU A 83 -11.09 9.36 -13.45
N GLU A 84 -11.10 8.06 -13.68
CA GLU A 84 -11.11 7.01 -12.67
C GLU A 84 -9.80 7.01 -11.85
N GLN A 85 -8.65 7.21 -12.50
CA GLN A 85 -7.38 7.36 -11.80
C GLN A 85 -7.37 8.57 -10.89
N GLU A 86 -7.77 9.73 -11.41
CA GLU A 86 -7.78 11.00 -10.69
C GLU A 86 -8.68 10.91 -9.45
N ILE A 87 -9.92 10.45 -9.59
CA ILE A 87 -10.84 10.35 -8.46
C ILE A 87 -10.33 9.40 -7.37
N LEU A 88 -9.76 8.25 -7.75
CA LEU A 88 -9.24 7.29 -6.77
C LEU A 88 -8.01 7.81 -6.04
N ARG A 89 -7.12 8.53 -6.73
CA ARG A 89 -5.95 9.16 -6.10
C ARG A 89 -6.36 10.26 -5.13
N LEU A 90 -7.20 11.20 -5.58
CA LEU A 90 -7.69 12.29 -4.73
C LEU A 90 -8.43 11.76 -3.50
N TRP A 91 -9.20 10.69 -3.66
CA TRP A 91 -10.03 10.13 -2.59
C TRP A 91 -9.24 9.28 -1.59
N TYR A 92 -8.43 8.33 -2.07
CA TYR A 92 -7.83 7.30 -1.21
C TYR A 92 -6.36 7.54 -0.90
N VAL A 93 -5.61 8.12 -1.84
CA VAL A 93 -4.18 8.39 -1.68
C VAL A 93 -3.99 9.74 -0.97
N ASP A 94 -4.52 10.80 -1.56
CA ASP A 94 -4.38 12.17 -1.04
C ASP A 94 -5.37 12.46 0.11
N LYS A 95 -6.43 11.67 0.22
CA LYS A 95 -7.50 11.81 1.23
C LYS A 95 -8.09 13.21 1.27
N LYS A 96 -8.30 13.82 0.10
CA LYS A 96 -8.84 15.17 0.00
C LYS A 96 -10.28 15.24 0.51
N PRO A 97 -10.69 16.38 1.10
CA PRO A 97 -12.10 16.64 1.42
C PRO A 97 -12.92 16.72 0.13
N LYS A 98 -14.22 16.43 0.23
CA LYS A 98 -15.09 16.15 -0.93
C LYS A 98 -15.22 17.40 -1.79
N GLU A 99 -15.27 18.55 -1.16
CA GLU A 99 -15.35 19.87 -1.76
C GLU A 99 -14.12 20.16 -2.64
N GLN A 100 -12.93 19.71 -2.23
CA GLN A 100 -11.72 19.85 -3.04
C GLN A 100 -11.70 18.88 -4.22
N ILE A 101 -12.27 17.67 -4.06
CA ILE A 101 -12.40 16.71 -5.17
C ILE A 101 -13.40 17.23 -6.21
N LEU A 102 -14.56 17.73 -5.76
CA LEU A 102 -15.55 18.38 -6.63
C LEU A 102 -14.91 19.51 -7.46
N ALA A 103 -14.15 20.39 -6.81
CA ALA A 103 -13.46 21.49 -7.49
C ALA A 103 -12.40 21.00 -8.48
N ALA A 104 -11.56 20.03 -8.07
CA ALA A 104 -10.48 19.51 -8.91
C ALA A 104 -11.00 18.76 -10.16
N MET A 105 -12.14 18.07 -10.03
CA MET A 105 -12.73 17.29 -11.11
C MET A 105 -13.85 18.04 -11.86
N HIS A 106 -14.10 19.30 -11.53
CA HIS A 106 -15.19 20.10 -12.10
C HIS A 106 -16.58 19.43 -11.98
N ILE A 107 -16.83 18.76 -10.85
CA ILE A 107 -18.10 18.09 -10.55
C ILE A 107 -18.93 18.99 -9.64
N GLU A 108 -20.20 19.21 -9.99
CA GLU A 108 -21.10 20.09 -9.22
C GLU A 108 -21.92 19.35 -8.15
N SER A 109 -22.07 18.02 -8.29
CA SER A 109 -22.92 17.22 -7.41
C SER A 109 -22.14 16.15 -6.65
N LEU A 110 -22.37 16.09 -5.34
CA LEU A 110 -21.89 14.99 -4.51
C LEU A 110 -22.38 13.62 -4.98
N SER A 111 -23.63 13.51 -5.46
CA SER A 111 -24.15 12.22 -5.94
C SER A 111 -23.37 11.72 -7.16
N THR A 112 -23.05 12.61 -8.09
CA THR A 112 -22.22 12.31 -9.26
C THR A 112 -20.83 11.89 -8.83
N LEU A 113 -20.23 12.61 -7.88
CA LEU A 113 -18.91 12.26 -7.32
C LEU A 113 -18.90 10.84 -6.74
N TYR A 114 -19.87 10.49 -5.89
CA TYR A 114 -19.96 9.13 -5.33
C TYR A 114 -20.21 8.07 -6.42
N SER A 115 -21.02 8.38 -7.44
CA SER A 115 -21.28 7.47 -8.55
C SER A 115 -20.00 7.18 -9.34
N LEU A 116 -19.24 8.22 -9.69
CA LEU A 116 -17.96 8.08 -10.39
C LEU A 116 -16.95 7.30 -9.56
N ARG A 117 -16.83 7.64 -8.26
CA ARG A 117 -15.94 6.92 -7.36
C ARG A 117 -16.29 5.44 -7.28
N ASN A 118 -17.59 5.11 -7.15
CA ASN A 118 -18.02 3.73 -7.04
C ASN A 118 -17.74 2.95 -8.33
N LYS A 119 -17.97 3.56 -9.50
CA LYS A 119 -17.59 2.96 -10.80
C LYS A 119 -16.08 2.69 -10.86
N ALA A 120 -15.26 3.66 -10.48
CA ALA A 120 -13.81 3.52 -10.49
C ALA A 120 -13.31 2.41 -9.53
N VAL A 121 -13.86 2.34 -8.32
CA VAL A 121 -13.53 1.27 -7.36
C VAL A 121 -13.94 -0.10 -7.89
N ALA A 122 -15.10 -0.19 -8.54
CA ALA A 122 -15.56 -1.43 -9.16
C ALA A 122 -14.64 -1.89 -10.29
N ASP A 123 -14.24 -0.99 -11.20
CA ASP A 123 -13.32 -1.33 -12.30
C ASP A 123 -11.93 -1.71 -11.77
N PHE A 124 -11.43 -0.98 -10.77
CA PHE A 124 -10.19 -1.35 -10.07
C PHE A 124 -10.30 -2.76 -9.46
N ALA A 125 -11.38 -3.05 -8.74
CA ALA A 125 -11.58 -4.35 -8.09
C ALA A 125 -11.61 -5.48 -9.12
N LEU A 126 -12.32 -5.29 -10.24
CA LEU A 126 -12.39 -6.25 -11.32
C LEU A 126 -11.00 -6.55 -11.91
N ARG A 127 -10.19 -5.52 -12.15
CA ARG A 127 -8.83 -5.69 -12.70
C ARG A 127 -7.84 -6.29 -11.70
N TYR A 128 -7.99 -5.97 -10.41
CA TYR A 128 -7.08 -6.46 -9.37
C TYR A 128 -7.40 -7.91 -8.94
N TYR A 129 -8.68 -8.24 -8.73
CA TYR A 129 -9.09 -9.56 -8.21
C TYR A 129 -9.66 -10.50 -9.27
N GLY A 130 -10.01 -9.99 -10.46
CA GLY A 130 -10.52 -10.78 -11.58
C GLY A 130 -11.98 -11.21 -11.44
N ALA A 131 -12.35 -12.26 -12.17
CA ALA A 131 -13.73 -12.75 -12.33
C ALA A 131 -14.57 -12.92 -11.04
N PRO A 132 -14.03 -13.31 -9.88
CA PRO A 132 -14.83 -13.45 -8.65
C PRO A 132 -15.53 -12.16 -8.20
N THR A 133 -15.05 -11.00 -8.64
CA THR A 133 -15.64 -9.70 -8.30
C THR A 133 -17.03 -9.47 -8.89
N LEU A 134 -17.34 -10.07 -10.05
CA LEU A 134 -18.62 -9.90 -10.75
C LEU A 134 -19.83 -10.35 -9.90
N MET A 135 -19.61 -11.21 -8.90
CA MET A 135 -20.64 -11.68 -7.98
C MET A 135 -20.83 -10.77 -6.75
N SER A 136 -20.10 -9.66 -6.66
CA SER A 136 -19.96 -8.85 -5.43
C SER A 136 -19.94 -7.33 -5.64
N ILE A 137 -20.03 -6.87 -6.89
CA ILE A 137 -20.06 -5.47 -7.30
C ILE A 137 -21.51 -5.09 -7.61
#